data_AF-A0A4S4B6U5-F1
#
_entry.id   AF-A0A4S4B6U5-F1
#
_cell.length_a   1.000
_cell.length_b   1.000
_cell.length_c   1.000
_cell.angle_alpha   90.00
_cell.angle_beta   90.00
_cell.angle_gamma   90.00
#
_symmetry.space_group_name_H-M   'P 1'
#
loop_
_entity.id
_entity.type
_entity.pdbx_description
1 polymer ?
#
loop_
_entity_poly.entity_id
_entity_poly.type
_entity_poly.pdbx_seq_one_letter_code
_entity_poly.pdbx_strand_id
1 'polypeptide(L)'
;MRAFLPILELGASRVRVGLTPDREWVYECQEGQLFSLEEQPQPFMVTLLQLGEAWTPMLIRALELQGLAPALAAIFPVHVGVRLGLSWESDSWQQWAVDWVERDGSEAQFLPELQVLAIQGRTQRIRQAARRLARKATAGSTP
;
A
#
# COMPACT_ATOMS: atom_id res chain seq x y z
N MET A 1 -5.86 26.05 8.50
CA MET A 1 -5.24 25.11 7.54
C MET A 1 -4.26 24.24 8.31
N ARG A 2 -4.38 22.91 8.22
CA ARG A 2 -3.32 22.01 8.72
C ARG A 2 -2.07 22.23 7.86
N ALA A 3 -0.91 22.35 8.48
CA ALA A 3 0.36 22.43 7.75
C ALA A 3 0.67 21.08 7.09
N PHE A 4 1.16 21.12 5.86
CA PHE A 4 1.47 19.95 5.02
C PHE A 4 2.78 20.19 4.28
N LEU A 5 3.67 19.22 4.33
CA LEU A 5 4.90 19.21 3.54
C LEU A 5 4.77 18.14 2.44
N PRO A 6 4.58 18.52 1.16
CA PRO A 6 4.54 17.57 0.07
C PRO A 6 5.90 16.88 -0.10
N ILE A 7 5.88 15.56 -0.16
CA ILE A 7 7.10 14.73 -0.30
C ILE A 7 7.20 14.14 -1.70
N LEU A 8 6.08 13.65 -2.24
CA LEU A 8 6.05 13.01 -3.55
C LEU A 8 4.67 13.15 -4.22
N GLU A 9 4.60 12.76 -5.49
CA GLU A 9 3.36 12.67 -6.26
C GLU A 9 3.08 11.20 -6.60
N LEU A 10 1.83 10.77 -6.42
CA LEU A 10 1.38 9.39 -6.73
C LEU A 10 0.32 9.36 -7.82
N GLY A 11 0.37 8.28 -8.61
CA GLY A 11 -0.59 7.98 -9.67
C GLY A 11 -0.51 8.91 -10.89
N ALA A 12 -1.32 8.58 -11.90
CA ALA A 12 -1.37 9.35 -13.15
C ALA A 12 -1.83 10.80 -12.94
N SER A 13 -2.69 11.02 -11.94
CA SER A 13 -3.18 12.35 -11.55
C SER A 13 -2.19 13.15 -10.70
N ARG A 14 -0.99 12.61 -10.42
CA ARG A 14 0.07 13.28 -9.65
C ARG A 14 -0.42 13.85 -8.33
N VAL A 15 -1.17 13.03 -7.58
CA VAL A 15 -1.71 13.43 -6.28
C VAL A 15 -0.56 13.67 -5.32
N ARG A 16 -0.50 14.86 -4.72
CA ARG A 16 0.54 15.19 -3.75
C ARG A 16 0.30 14.44 -2.46
N VAL A 17 1.34 13.77 -2.00
CA VAL A 17 1.37 13.01 -0.76
C VAL A 17 2.52 13.52 0.09
N GLY A 18 2.29 13.60 1.40
CA GLY A 18 3.26 14.17 2.30
C GLY A 18 2.86 14.03 3.76
N LEU A 19 3.54 14.80 4.60
CA LEU A 19 3.45 14.67 6.05
C LEU A 19 2.88 15.92 6.70
N THR A 20 2.10 15.72 7.76
CA THR A 20 1.75 16.77 8.72
C THR A 20 2.83 16.88 9.82
N PRO A 21 2.84 17.95 10.63
CA PRO A 21 3.72 18.06 11.79
C PRO A 21 3.58 16.90 12.79
N ASP A 22 2.39 16.30 12.86
CA ASP A 22 2.07 15.17 13.73
C ASP A 22 2.53 13.81 13.14
N ARG A 23 3.30 13.84 12.05
CA ARG A 23 3.81 12.66 11.32
C ARG A 23 2.71 11.80 10.70
N GLU A 24 1.56 12.40 10.40
CA GLU A 24 0.49 11.75 9.66
C GLU A 24 0.76 11.84 8.16
N TRP A 25 0.66 10.70 7.46
CA TRP A 25 0.70 10.65 6.00
C TRP A 25 -0.65 11.05 5.42
N VAL A 26 -0.66 12.13 4.64
CA VAL A 26 -1.86 12.71 4.05
C VAL A 26 -1.68 12.96 2.56
N TYR A 27 -2.79 13.14 1.85
CA TYR A 27 -2.81 13.60 0.47
C TYR A 27 -3.65 14.88 0.31
N GLU A 28 -3.28 15.69 -0.68
CA GLU A 28 -4.01 16.90 -1.06
C GLU A 28 -5.00 16.58 -2.19
N CYS A 29 -6.28 16.86 -1.98
CA CYS A 29 -7.29 16.77 -3.05
C CYS A 29 -7.23 18.00 -3.98
N GLN A 30 -7.97 17.96 -5.09
CA GLN A 30 -7.98 19.07 -6.06
C GLN A 30 -8.48 20.41 -5.48
N GLU A 31 -9.26 20.37 -4.40
CA GLU A 31 -9.78 21.56 -3.70
C GLU A 31 -8.83 22.07 -2.60
N GLY A 32 -7.63 21.50 -2.47
CA GLY A 32 -6.64 21.88 -1.46
C GLY A 32 -6.93 21.36 -0.05
N GLN A 33 -7.90 20.47 0.11
CA GLN A 33 -8.17 19.80 1.38
C GLN A 33 -7.21 18.62 1.59
N LEU A 34 -6.87 18.39 2.85
CA LEU A 34 -5.96 17.31 3.25
C LEU A 34 -6.74 16.16 3.86
N PHE A 35 -6.41 14.95 3.44
CA PHE A 35 -7.05 13.73 3.91
C PHE A 35 -6.03 12.68 4.32
N SER A 36 -6.35 11.94 5.38
CA SER A 36 -5.51 10.84 5.87
C SER A 36 -5.45 9.71 4.85
N LEU A 37 -4.25 9.23 4.54
CA LEU A 37 -4.07 8.05 3.70
C LEU A 37 -4.58 6.77 4.38
N GLU A 38 -4.58 6.74 5.71
CA GLU A 38 -5.04 5.59 6.51
C GLU A 38 -6.58 5.58 6.62
N GLU A 39 -7.19 6.72 6.97
CA GLU A 39 -8.63 6.80 7.23
C GLU A 39 -9.47 6.94 5.95
N GLN A 40 -8.91 7.55 4.91
CA GLN A 40 -9.60 7.81 3.64
C GLN A 40 -8.78 7.27 2.47
N PRO A 41 -8.65 5.94 2.37
CA PRO A 41 -7.82 5.31 1.36
C PRO A 41 -8.32 5.60 -0.05
N GLN A 42 -7.41 5.96 -0.94
CA GLN A 42 -7.73 6.35 -2.32
C GLN A 42 -7.18 5.38 -3.36
N PRO A 43 -7.86 5.20 -4.50
CA PRO A 43 -7.42 4.38 -5.62
C PRO A 43 -5.95 4.53 -6.03
N PHE A 44 -5.40 5.75 -6.06
CA PHE A 44 -4.02 5.96 -6.50
C PHE A 44 -2.99 5.24 -5.63
N MET A 45 -3.33 4.85 -4.40
CA MET A 45 -2.43 4.10 -3.52
C MET A 45 -2.02 2.76 -4.13
N VAL A 46 -2.85 2.14 -4.98
CA VAL A 46 -2.47 0.87 -5.63
C VAL A 46 -1.25 1.04 -6.53
N THR A 47 -0.93 2.24 -7.02
CA THR A 47 0.20 2.46 -7.94
C THR A 47 1.55 2.22 -7.27
N LEU A 48 1.64 2.27 -5.94
CA LEU A 48 2.87 1.91 -5.24
C LEU A 48 3.25 0.43 -5.46
N LEU A 49 2.26 -0.45 -5.71
CA LEU A 49 2.50 -1.88 -5.94
C LEU A 49 3.30 -2.13 -7.21
N GLN A 50 3.13 -1.28 -8.24
CA GLN A 50 3.93 -1.35 -9.47
C GLN A 50 5.41 -1.03 -9.24
N LEU A 51 5.71 -0.18 -8.26
CA LEU A 51 7.08 0.18 -7.93
C LEU A 51 7.80 -0.95 -7.20
N GLY A 52 7.06 -1.86 -6.55
CA GLY A 52 7.64 -3.06 -5.93
C GLY A 52 8.78 -2.72 -4.96
N GLU A 53 9.95 -3.29 -5.18
CA GLU A 53 11.17 -3.06 -4.37
C GLU A 53 11.72 -1.64 -4.49
N ALA A 54 11.41 -0.93 -5.58
CA ALA A 54 11.88 0.43 -5.80
C ALA A 54 11.12 1.47 -4.95
N TRP A 55 9.96 1.10 -4.37
CA TRP A 55 9.13 2.01 -3.57
C TRP A 55 9.90 2.59 -2.37
N THR A 56 10.44 1.74 -1.51
CA THR A 56 11.06 2.18 -0.25
C THR A 56 12.31 3.05 -0.50
N PRO A 57 13.26 2.68 -1.37
CA PRO A 57 14.40 3.54 -1.69
C PRO A 57 13.97 4.89 -2.31
N MET A 58 12.93 4.89 -3.15
CA MET A 58 12.39 6.11 -3.74
C MET A 58 11.81 7.05 -2.66
N LEU A 59 11.02 6.50 -1.74
CA LEU A 59 10.42 7.26 -0.64
C LEU A 59 11.50 7.83 0.30
N ILE A 60 12.50 7.02 0.68
CA ILE A 60 13.62 7.46 1.50
C ILE A 60 14.34 8.65 0.85
N ARG A 61 14.67 8.53 -0.45
CA ARG A 61 15.33 9.62 -1.18
C ARG A 61 14.47 10.89 -1.22
N ALA A 62 13.15 10.75 -1.39
CA ALA A 62 12.23 11.90 -1.38
C ALA A 62 12.21 12.60 -0.01
N LEU A 63 12.25 11.84 1.09
CA LEU A 63 12.35 12.37 2.45
C LEU A 63 13.68 13.10 2.67
N GLU A 64 14.80 12.51 2.27
CA GLU A 64 16.14 13.10 2.41
C GLU A 64 16.27 14.43 1.66
N LEU A 65 15.70 14.54 0.45
CA LEU A 65 15.67 15.79 -0.32
C LEU A 65 14.92 16.92 0.39
N GLN A 66 14.02 16.59 1.30
CA GLN A 66 13.27 17.52 2.15
C GLN A 66 13.93 17.72 3.53
N GLY A 67 15.11 17.15 3.76
CA GLY A 67 15.81 17.21 5.05
C GLY A 67 15.14 16.40 6.16
N LEU A 68 14.29 15.42 5.80
CA LEU A 68 13.56 14.59 6.74
C LEU A 68 14.28 13.28 7.05
N ALA A 69 13.97 12.70 8.21
CA ALA A 69 14.54 11.42 8.64
C ALA A 69 14.03 10.26 7.76
N PRO A 70 14.91 9.39 7.22
CA PRO A 70 14.51 8.19 6.47
C PRO A 70 13.57 7.25 7.21
N ALA A 71 13.64 7.24 8.54
CA ALA A 71 12.76 6.43 9.40
C ALA A 71 11.26 6.75 9.22
N LEU A 72 10.90 7.92 8.69
CA LEU A 72 9.51 8.28 8.38
C LEU A 72 8.92 7.43 7.23
N ALA A 73 9.76 6.78 6.42
CA ALA A 73 9.29 5.83 5.41
C ALA A 73 8.62 4.60 6.05
N ALA A 74 9.04 4.20 7.25
CA ALA A 74 8.52 3.02 7.93
C ALA A 74 7.07 3.18 8.43
N ILE A 75 6.60 4.42 8.56
CA ILE A 75 5.21 4.72 8.96
C ILE A 75 4.30 5.01 7.76
N PHE A 76 4.81 4.91 6.54
CA PHE A 76 3.97 5.06 5.34
C PHE A 76 2.95 3.91 5.28
N PRO A 77 1.67 4.18 5.03
CA PRO A 77 0.61 3.17 5.08
C PRO A 77 0.57 2.31 3.81
N VAL A 78 1.63 1.53 3.56
CA VAL A 78 1.76 0.64 2.39
C VAL A 78 0.64 -0.40 2.37
N HIS A 79 0.23 -0.89 3.54
CA HIS A 79 -0.82 -1.90 3.68
C HIS A 79 -2.16 -1.44 3.12
N VAL A 80 -2.45 -0.13 3.14
CA VAL A 80 -3.65 0.43 2.51
C VAL A 80 -3.64 0.14 1.00
N GLY A 81 -2.53 0.42 0.33
CA GLY A 81 -2.37 0.15 -1.10
C GLY A 81 -2.48 -1.34 -1.43
N VAL A 82 -1.90 -2.20 -0.57
CA VAL A 82 -1.99 -3.66 -0.71
C VAL A 82 -3.43 -4.15 -0.57
N ARG A 83 -4.17 -3.71 0.46
CA ARG A 83 -5.59 -4.08 0.66
C ARG A 83 -6.44 -3.67 -0.53
N LEU A 84 -6.27 -2.43 -1.00
CA LEU A 84 -6.95 -1.95 -2.20
C LEU A 84 -6.63 -2.85 -3.41
N GLY A 85 -5.35 -3.17 -3.64
CA GLY A 85 -4.93 -4.04 -4.74
C GLY A 85 -5.52 -5.45 -4.66
N LEU A 86 -5.56 -6.07 -3.48
CA LEU A 86 -6.15 -7.41 -3.29
C LEU A 86 -7.65 -7.43 -3.57
N SER A 87 -8.36 -6.35 -3.22
CA SER A 87 -9.79 -6.19 -3.48
C SER A 87 -10.13 -5.67 -4.89
N TRP A 88 -9.12 -5.28 -5.67
CA TRP A 88 -9.30 -4.60 -6.94
C TRP A 88 -9.92 -5.53 -7.99
N GLU A 89 -10.66 -4.97 -8.94
CA GLU A 89 -11.28 -5.79 -9.99
C GLU A 89 -10.29 -6.30 -11.04
N SER A 90 -9.20 -5.58 -11.30
CA SER A 90 -8.25 -5.94 -12.35
C SER A 90 -7.23 -6.97 -11.86
N ASP A 91 -7.09 -8.03 -12.65
CA ASP A 91 -6.17 -9.14 -12.40
C ASP A 91 -4.72 -8.69 -12.20
N SER A 92 -4.28 -7.63 -12.90
CA SER A 92 -2.93 -7.08 -12.76
C SER A 92 -2.69 -6.48 -11.38
N TRP A 93 -3.65 -5.69 -10.87
CA TRP A 93 -3.55 -5.09 -9.54
C TRP A 93 -3.64 -6.15 -8.44
N GLN A 94 -4.51 -7.15 -8.60
CA GLN A 94 -4.56 -8.31 -7.69
C GLN A 94 -3.23 -9.06 -7.69
N GLN A 95 -2.64 -9.30 -8.86
CA GLN A 95 -1.38 -10.02 -8.96
C GLN A 95 -0.23 -9.24 -8.30
N TRP A 96 -0.10 -7.93 -8.55
CA TRP A 96 0.92 -7.11 -7.89
C TRP A 96 0.75 -7.07 -6.37
N ALA A 97 -0.49 -7.03 -5.87
CA ALA A 97 -0.75 -7.08 -4.43
C ALA A 97 -0.37 -8.43 -3.82
N VAL A 98 -0.71 -9.54 -4.49
CA VAL A 98 -0.32 -10.90 -4.07
C VAL A 98 1.21 -11.05 -4.06
N ASP A 99 1.89 -10.59 -5.11
CA ASP A 99 3.36 -10.64 -5.21
C ASP A 99 4.02 -9.78 -4.12
N TRP A 100 3.40 -8.65 -3.76
CA TRP A 100 3.85 -7.84 -2.63
C TRP A 100 3.76 -8.60 -1.31
N VAL A 101 2.60 -9.17 -1.00
CA VAL A 101 2.36 -9.93 0.25
C VAL A 101 3.32 -11.10 0.37
N GLU A 102 3.53 -11.83 -0.73
CA GLU A 102 4.45 -12.99 -0.76
C GLU A 102 5.90 -12.58 -0.46
N ARG A 103 6.36 -11.48 -1.06
CA ARG A 103 7.73 -10.98 -0.89
C ARG A 103 7.97 -10.40 0.50
N ASP A 104 7.02 -9.63 1.00
CA ASP A 104 7.12 -8.96 2.29
C ASP A 104 6.94 -9.92 3.47
N GLY A 105 6.29 -11.07 3.25
CA GLY A 105 6.04 -12.06 4.30
C GLY A 105 5.00 -11.61 5.32
N SER A 106 4.12 -10.69 4.93
CA SER A 106 3.07 -10.10 5.75
C SER A 106 1.72 -10.80 5.57
N GLU A 107 1.71 -12.11 5.25
CA GLU A 107 0.48 -12.84 4.91
C GLU A 107 -0.58 -12.77 6.02
N ALA A 108 -0.16 -12.78 7.29
CA ALA A 108 -1.07 -12.72 8.43
C ALA A 108 -1.87 -11.41 8.49
N GLN A 109 -1.28 -10.29 8.06
CA GLN A 109 -1.93 -8.97 8.07
C GLN A 109 -3.08 -8.88 7.06
N PHE A 110 -3.01 -9.63 5.96
CA PHE A 110 -3.96 -9.61 4.84
C PHE A 110 -4.80 -10.87 4.77
N LEU A 111 -4.84 -11.68 5.84
CA LEU A 111 -5.55 -12.96 5.84
C LEU A 111 -7.02 -12.84 5.41
N PRO A 112 -7.82 -11.85 5.87
CA PRO A 112 -9.20 -11.69 5.42
C PRO A 112 -9.30 -11.49 3.90
N GLU A 113 -8.48 -10.60 3.33
CA GLU A 113 -8.45 -10.31 1.90
C GLU A 113 -8.00 -11.52 1.09
N LEU A 114 -6.98 -12.25 1.57
CA LEU A 114 -6.49 -13.48 0.93
C LEU A 114 -7.55 -14.59 0.94
N GLN A 115 -8.34 -14.72 2.00
CA GLN A 115 -9.43 -15.70 2.07
C GLN A 115 -10.55 -15.39 1.07
N VAL A 116 -10.92 -14.11 0.93
CA VAL A 116 -11.89 -13.67 -0.09
C VAL A 116 -11.34 -13.97 -1.48
N LEU A 117 -10.08 -13.59 -1.74
CA LEU A 117 -9.44 -13.76 -3.04
C LEU A 117 -9.23 -15.23 -3.43
N ALA A 118 -9.01 -16.11 -2.46
CA ALA A 118 -8.92 -17.55 -2.65
C ALA A 118 -10.22 -18.18 -3.20
N ILE A 119 -11.37 -17.55 -2.94
CA ILE A 119 -12.68 -18.01 -3.41
C ILE A 119 -13.05 -17.26 -4.70
N GLN A 120 -12.92 -15.93 -4.68
CA GLN A 120 -13.51 -15.04 -5.67
C GLN A 120 -12.51 -14.49 -6.69
N GLY A 121 -11.20 -14.76 -6.54
CA GLY A 121 -10.17 -14.28 -7.46
C GLY A 121 -10.52 -14.66 -8.90
N ARG A 122 -10.38 -13.71 -9.83
CA ARG A 122 -10.88 -13.87 -11.21
C ARG A 122 -10.19 -15.01 -11.94
N THR A 123 -8.87 -15.15 -11.77
CA THR A 123 -8.09 -16.21 -12.39
C THR A 123 -7.79 -17.36 -11.43
N GLN A 124 -7.61 -18.55 -11.99
CA GLN A 124 -7.17 -19.70 -11.21
C GLN A 124 -5.81 -19.47 -10.56
N ARG A 125 -4.90 -18.76 -11.25
CA ARG A 125 -3.58 -18.39 -10.72
C ARG A 125 -3.71 -17.58 -9.43
N ILE A 126 -4.51 -16.52 -9.46
CA ILE A 126 -4.74 -15.63 -8.31
C ILE A 126 -5.35 -16.42 -7.15
N ARG A 127 -6.39 -17.22 -7.40
CA ARG A 127 -7.02 -18.05 -6.35
C ARG A 127 -6.04 -19.01 -5.70
N GLN A 128 -5.17 -19.66 -6.48
CA GLN A 128 -4.18 -20.60 -5.94
C GLN A 128 -3.10 -19.90 -5.13
N ALA A 129 -2.60 -18.76 -5.60
CA ALA A 129 -1.63 -17.95 -4.86
C ALA A 129 -2.22 -17.47 -3.52
N ALA A 130 -3.44 -16.93 -3.53
CA ALA A 130 -4.14 -16.49 -2.33
C ALA A 130 -4.35 -17.63 -1.31
N ARG A 131 -4.74 -18.84 -1.77
CA ARG A 131 -4.86 -20.03 -0.90
C ARG A 131 -3.54 -20.40 -0.24
N ARG A 132 -2.44 -20.38 -1.01
CA ARG A 132 -1.11 -20.71 -0.49
C ARG A 132 -0.68 -19.71 0.58
N LEU A 133 -0.86 -18.41 0.33
CA LEU A 133 -0.51 -17.35 1.29
C LEU A 133 -1.40 -17.41 2.55
N ALA A 134 -2.72 -17.60 2.39
CA ALA A 134 -3.63 -17.76 3.52
C ALA A 134 -3.24 -18.97 4.41
N ARG A 135 -2.83 -20.09 3.81
CA ARG A 135 -2.33 -21.26 4.56
C ARG A 135 -1.04 -20.93 5.32
N LYS A 136 -0.11 -20.22 4.68
CA LYS A 136 1.14 -19.79 5.30
C LYS A 136 0.89 -18.89 6.52
N ALA A 137 -0.02 -17.93 6.40
CA ALA A 137 -0.47 -17.08 7.51
C ALA A 137 -1.01 -17.90 8.70
N THR A 138 -1.87 -18.89 8.43
CA THR A 138 -2.44 -19.74 9.49
C THR A 138 -1.41 -20.69 10.12
N ALA A 139 -0.45 -21.20 9.34
CA ALA A 139 0.57 -22.11 9.83
C ALA A 139 1.61 -21.40 10.71
N GLY A 140 2.01 -20.16 10.35
CA GLY A 140 2.91 -19.33 11.14
C GLY A 140 2.29 -18.73 12.41
N SER A 141 0.98 -18.93 12.63
CA SER A 141 0.26 -18.47 13.82
C SER A 141 0.15 -19.54 14.92
N THR A 142 0.87 -20.67 14.78
CA THR A 142 0.93 -21.73 15.79
C THR A 142 2.11 -21.45 16.73
N PRO A 143 1.90 -21.08 18.01
CA PRO A 143 2.96 -20.99 19.01
C PRO A 143 3.53 -22.37 19.38
#